data_AF-A0A2G9ZCJ6-F1
#
_entry.id   AF-A0A2G9ZCJ6-F1
#
_cell.length_a   1.000
_cell.length_b   1.000
_cell.length_c   1.000
_cell.angle_alpha   90.00
_cell.angle_beta   90.00
_cell.angle_gamma   90.00
#
_symmetry.space_group_name_H-M   'P 1'
#
loop_
_entity.id
_entity.type
_entity.pdbx_description
1 polymer ?
#
loop_
_entity_poly.entity_id
_entity_poly.type
_entity_poly.pdbx_seq_one_letter_code
_entity_poly.pdbx_strand_id
1 'polypeptide(L)'
;MSFPRLVHHGRGEDGRRESSFPLPITCPPLEGSGIQNKKISSFATFRKVAQNFRLSSPKGRQRRSLFHEKIDDKRPHDRTVSGRNFFKMAVHFYLALPVEAEPEFKSKLNPRTLSAKICGIGNLEKDQLMSFIYIDESGQFKKSNDGEFFVVASFTVGDSKRTEKRFKSWLKEKFPKKMRSQPEIKFIANLDVIIRYSFLKRANIPEGYIRKEKIKSGELYTHIVGDVLEKYLPITDHEFRAFCDQRHVKGITKAKFKSILEAQIRPKLPKNTIIQIEMVDSTSSANIQIADWITGALAHYLEGKKNGKLYFDILKNNIIAEGNELFKDHRQNKKPNRSD
;
A
#
# COMPACT_ATOMS: atom_id res chain seq x y z
N MET A 1 -16.51 55.79 0.78
CA MET A 1 -15.37 55.27 1.57
C MET A 1 -14.25 54.95 0.61
N SER A 2 -13.18 55.72 0.71
CA SER A 2 -12.17 55.95 -0.34
C SER A 2 -11.00 54.98 -0.18
N PHE A 3 -10.63 54.30 -1.26
CA PHE A 3 -9.42 53.46 -1.33
C PHE A 3 -8.22 54.31 -1.78
N PRO A 4 -7.03 54.18 -1.16
CA PRO A 4 -5.85 54.87 -1.64
C PRO A 4 -5.20 54.10 -2.80
N ARG A 5 -4.80 54.88 -3.82
CA ARG A 5 -4.00 54.49 -4.98
C ARG A 5 -2.58 54.08 -4.54
N LEU A 6 -2.12 52.92 -5.02
CA LEU A 6 -0.72 52.52 -4.98
C LEU A 6 0.01 53.11 -6.20
N VAL A 7 1.09 53.82 -5.92
CA VAL A 7 1.97 54.51 -6.87
C VAL A 7 3.08 53.54 -7.33
N HIS A 8 3.28 53.48 -8.64
CA HIS A 8 4.42 52.80 -9.27
C HIS A 8 5.69 53.68 -9.21
N HIS A 9 6.74 53.15 -8.59
CA HIS A 9 8.14 53.43 -8.91
C HIS A 9 8.77 52.08 -9.30
N GLY A 10 9.64 51.93 -10.29
CA GLY A 10 10.61 52.86 -10.87
C GLY A 10 11.90 52.02 -11.05
N ARG A 11 12.46 52.06 -12.25
CA ARG A 11 13.59 51.26 -12.76
C ARG A 11 14.85 51.33 -11.90
N GLY A 12 15.74 50.35 -12.02
CA GLY A 12 17.15 50.55 -11.67
C GLY A 12 18.06 49.32 -11.68
N GLU A 13 18.80 49.18 -12.78
CA GLU A 13 20.25 48.85 -12.81
C GLU A 13 20.75 47.39 -12.78
N ASP A 14 21.34 47.06 -13.93
CA ASP A 14 22.26 45.95 -14.20
C ASP A 14 23.58 46.11 -13.45
N GLY A 15 23.97 45.07 -12.71
CA GLY A 15 25.28 44.95 -12.08
C GLY A 15 25.90 43.58 -12.32
N ARG A 16 26.59 43.43 -13.47
CA ARG A 16 27.52 42.31 -13.70
C ARG A 16 28.65 42.40 -12.67
N ARG A 17 28.81 41.36 -11.83
CA ARG A 17 30.07 41.08 -11.15
C ARG A 17 30.52 39.68 -11.52
N GLU A 18 31.63 39.62 -12.24
CA GLU A 18 32.42 38.43 -12.46
C GLU A 18 33.00 37.99 -11.10
N SER A 19 32.71 36.75 -10.70
CA SER A 19 33.41 36.09 -9.60
C SER A 19 34.16 34.88 -10.17
N SER A 20 35.48 35.01 -10.19
CA SER A 20 36.48 34.00 -10.45
C SER A 20 36.23 32.71 -9.66
N PHE A 21 36.10 31.59 -10.37
CA PHE A 21 36.10 30.25 -9.79
C PHE A 21 37.55 29.75 -9.62
N PRO A 22 37.93 29.23 -8.44
CA PRO A 22 39.22 28.55 -8.28
C PRO A 22 39.18 27.14 -8.88
N LEU A 23 40.29 26.76 -9.51
CA LEU A 23 40.53 25.44 -10.10
C LEU A 23 40.46 24.32 -9.05
N PRO A 24 39.94 23.13 -9.40
CA PRO A 24 39.96 21.99 -8.50
C PRO A 24 41.36 21.37 -8.38
N ILE A 25 41.75 21.19 -7.12
CA ILE A 25 42.94 20.51 -6.63
C ILE A 25 42.90 19.03 -7.05
N THR A 26 44.00 18.55 -7.62
CA THR A 26 44.23 17.14 -7.93
C THR A 26 44.58 16.36 -6.66
N CYS A 27 43.78 15.34 -6.32
CA CYS A 27 44.11 14.38 -5.27
C CYS A 27 44.96 13.23 -5.83
N PRO A 28 46.01 12.76 -5.11
CA PRO A 28 46.77 11.58 -5.50
C PRO A 28 45.98 10.28 -5.24
N PRO A 29 46.31 9.19 -5.96
CA PRO A 29 45.62 7.90 -5.84
C PRO A 29 45.98 7.21 -4.52
N LEU A 30 44.97 6.70 -3.82
CA LEU A 30 45.16 5.80 -2.67
C LEU A 30 45.33 4.36 -3.18
N GLU A 31 46.44 3.76 -2.77
CA GLU A 31 46.82 2.37 -3.02
C GLU A 31 45.99 1.37 -2.21
N GLY A 32 46.02 0.12 -2.68
CA GLY A 32 45.07 -0.92 -2.35
C GLY A 32 45.15 -1.50 -0.93
N SER A 33 44.04 -2.12 -0.54
CA SER A 33 44.07 -3.27 0.37
C SER A 33 43.04 -4.29 -0.11
N GLY A 34 43.54 -5.40 -0.67
CA GLY A 34 42.73 -6.51 -1.15
C GLY A 34 42.18 -7.34 0.01
N ILE A 35 40.86 -7.53 0.04
CA ILE A 35 40.20 -8.50 0.91
C ILE A 35 39.66 -9.62 0.03
N GLN A 36 40.30 -10.79 0.11
CA GLN A 36 39.84 -12.01 -0.53
C GLN A 36 38.60 -12.56 0.20
N ASN A 37 37.44 -12.53 -0.44
CA ASN A 37 36.25 -13.21 0.04
C ASN A 37 36.25 -14.69 -0.39
N LYS A 38 36.51 -15.59 0.56
CA LYS A 38 36.28 -17.04 0.42
C LYS A 38 34.79 -17.31 0.26
N LYS A 39 34.36 -17.73 -0.94
CA LYS A 39 33.04 -18.31 -1.19
C LYS A 39 33.02 -19.74 -0.65
N ILE A 40 32.31 -19.96 0.45
CA ILE A 40 31.90 -21.30 0.88
C ILE A 40 30.57 -21.63 0.18
N SER A 41 30.62 -22.61 -0.73
CA SER A 41 29.49 -23.13 -1.50
C SER A 41 28.68 -24.11 -0.66
N SER A 42 27.48 -23.71 -0.21
CA SER A 42 26.52 -24.56 0.50
C SER A 42 25.56 -25.31 -0.44
N PHE A 43 25.92 -25.51 -1.71
CA PHE A 43 25.04 -26.12 -2.72
C PHE A 43 25.06 -27.66 -2.75
N ALA A 44 25.86 -28.32 -1.91
CA ALA A 44 26.02 -29.78 -1.93
C ALA A 44 24.93 -30.55 -1.15
N THR A 45 24.24 -29.91 -0.20
CA THR A 45 23.34 -30.63 0.72
C THR A 45 21.91 -30.80 0.19
N PHE A 46 21.49 -29.98 -0.80
CA PHE A 46 20.11 -30.01 -1.32
C PHE A 46 19.85 -31.09 -2.38
N ARG A 47 20.90 -31.69 -2.97
CA ARG A 47 20.74 -32.69 -4.04
C ARG A 47 20.46 -34.11 -3.53
N LYS A 48 20.75 -34.40 -2.25
CA LYS A 48 20.55 -35.74 -1.66
C LYS A 48 19.12 -36.03 -1.21
N VAL A 49 18.30 -35.00 -0.98
CA VAL A 49 16.92 -35.16 -0.50
C VAL A 49 15.94 -35.40 -1.66
N ALA A 50 16.25 -34.90 -2.87
CA ALA A 50 15.35 -35.00 -4.02
C ALA A 50 15.37 -36.37 -4.75
N GLN A 51 16.29 -37.28 -4.41
CA GLN A 51 16.38 -38.61 -5.04
C GLN A 51 15.55 -39.70 -4.34
N ASN A 52 15.06 -39.47 -3.12
CA ASN A 52 14.37 -40.51 -2.34
C ASN A 52 12.84 -40.55 -2.53
N PHE A 53 12.25 -39.66 -3.35
CA PHE A 53 10.79 -39.59 -3.54
C PHE A 53 10.28 -40.15 -4.87
N ARG A 54 11.09 -40.94 -5.59
CA ARG A 54 10.75 -41.45 -6.92
C ARG A 54 10.62 -42.97 -6.99
N LEU A 55 9.98 -43.61 -6.02
CA LEU A 55 9.55 -45.02 -6.15
C LEU A 55 8.25 -45.25 -5.38
N SER A 56 7.12 -45.19 -6.10
CA SER A 56 5.93 -46.06 -5.92
C SER A 56 4.70 -45.46 -6.62
N SER A 57 4.30 -46.07 -7.74
CA SER A 57 2.92 -45.99 -8.23
C SER A 57 2.64 -47.28 -8.99
N PRO A 58 1.75 -48.15 -8.49
CA PRO A 58 1.32 -49.32 -9.23
C PRO A 58 0.20 -48.95 -10.20
N LYS A 59 0.31 -49.51 -11.41
CA LYS A 59 -0.73 -49.49 -12.44
C LYS A 59 -1.86 -50.45 -12.03
N GLY A 60 -3.11 -49.99 -12.08
CA GLY A 60 -4.29 -50.84 -11.93
C GLY A 60 -5.34 -50.51 -12.99
N ARG A 61 -5.54 -51.44 -13.94
CA ARG A 61 -6.66 -51.51 -14.89
C ARG A 61 -7.85 -52.16 -14.17
N GLN A 62 -9.06 -51.61 -14.33
CA GLN A 62 -10.29 -52.43 -14.40
C GLN A 62 -11.34 -51.79 -15.31
N ARG A 63 -12.11 -52.67 -15.96
CA ARG A 63 -13.12 -52.45 -17.00
C ARG A 63 -14.54 -52.47 -16.41
N ARG A 64 -15.49 -52.03 -17.28
CA ARG A 64 -16.96 -52.25 -17.32
C ARG A 64 -17.78 -51.18 -16.59
N SER A 65 -18.94 -50.73 -17.05
CA SER A 65 -19.73 -50.84 -18.29
C SER A 65 -21.04 -50.07 -18.03
N LEU A 66 -21.67 -49.57 -19.10
CA LEU A 66 -23.11 -49.24 -19.22
C LEU A 66 -23.65 -48.04 -18.43
N PHE A 67 -23.97 -46.95 -19.12
CA PHE A 67 -25.36 -46.47 -19.28
C PHE A 67 -25.45 -45.57 -20.53
N HIS A 68 -26.45 -45.88 -21.36
CA HIS A 68 -26.87 -45.12 -22.53
C HIS A 68 -27.88 -44.07 -22.08
N GLU A 69 -27.69 -42.81 -22.45
CA GLU A 69 -28.84 -41.93 -22.70
C GLU A 69 -28.49 -40.92 -23.80
N LYS A 70 -29.35 -40.90 -24.82
CA LYS A 70 -29.31 -40.02 -25.98
C LYS A 70 -29.86 -38.66 -25.57
N ILE A 71 -29.16 -37.57 -25.88
CA ILE A 71 -29.78 -36.24 -25.96
C ILE A 71 -29.29 -35.53 -27.23
N ASP A 72 -30.26 -34.93 -27.89
CA ASP A 72 -30.28 -34.43 -29.26
C ASP A 72 -29.26 -33.35 -29.62
N ASP A 73 -28.84 -33.45 -30.87
CA ASP A 73 -27.95 -32.58 -31.61
C ASP A 73 -28.73 -31.34 -32.09
N LYS A 74 -28.57 -30.20 -31.41
CA LYS A 74 -29.00 -28.88 -31.90
C LYS A 74 -27.85 -27.89 -31.81
N ARG A 75 -27.35 -27.51 -33.00
CA ARG A 75 -26.38 -26.43 -33.25
C ARG A 75 -26.81 -25.12 -32.57
N PRO A 76 -25.88 -24.31 -32.04
CA PRO A 76 -26.12 -22.90 -31.89
C PRO A 76 -25.32 -22.08 -32.90
N HIS A 77 -26.06 -21.18 -33.54
CA HIS A 77 -25.56 -20.06 -34.30
C HIS A 77 -24.64 -19.15 -33.46
N ASP A 78 -23.68 -18.63 -34.19
CA ASP A 78 -22.80 -17.50 -33.92
C ASP A 78 -23.48 -16.36 -33.13
N ARG A 79 -23.02 -16.12 -31.90
CA ARG A 79 -23.17 -14.83 -31.19
C ARG A 79 -21.94 -14.58 -30.35
N THR A 80 -21.18 -13.58 -30.76
CA THR A 80 -20.13 -12.90 -30.00
C THR A 80 -20.74 -12.26 -28.74
N VAL A 81 -20.63 -12.96 -27.61
CA VAL A 81 -20.92 -12.43 -26.27
C VAL A 81 -19.61 -12.01 -25.61
N SER A 82 -19.50 -10.72 -25.31
CA SER A 82 -18.36 -10.10 -24.61
C SER A 82 -18.05 -10.80 -23.29
N GLY A 83 -16.79 -11.21 -23.11
CA GLY A 83 -16.31 -11.93 -21.93
C GLY A 83 -16.41 -11.13 -20.64
N ARG A 84 -17.52 -11.29 -19.93
CA ARG A 84 -17.65 -11.11 -18.48
C ARG A 84 -18.67 -12.13 -17.96
N ASN A 85 -18.28 -13.40 -17.82
CA ASN A 85 -18.96 -14.38 -16.94
C ASN A 85 -18.30 -15.77 -16.84
N PHE A 86 -17.03 -15.96 -17.24
CA PHE A 86 -16.39 -17.27 -17.24
C PHE A 86 -15.65 -17.68 -15.94
N PHE A 87 -15.95 -17.04 -14.79
CA PHE A 87 -15.24 -17.29 -13.52
C PHE A 87 -16.02 -18.09 -12.46
N LYS A 88 -17.21 -18.61 -12.78
CA LYS A 88 -18.07 -19.29 -11.79
C LYS A 88 -17.88 -20.80 -11.63
N MET A 89 -17.16 -21.51 -12.51
CA MET A 89 -17.07 -22.98 -12.45
C MET A 89 -15.74 -23.58 -11.97
N ALA A 90 -14.61 -22.86 -12.04
CA ALA A 90 -13.31 -23.44 -11.65
C ALA A 90 -13.04 -23.45 -10.13
N VAL A 91 -13.87 -22.78 -9.32
CA VAL A 91 -13.70 -22.68 -7.86
C VAL A 91 -14.38 -23.85 -7.11
N HIS A 92 -15.31 -24.57 -7.75
CA HIS A 92 -16.01 -25.67 -7.08
C HIS A 92 -15.21 -26.97 -7.01
N PHE A 93 -14.20 -27.17 -7.86
CA PHE A 93 -13.48 -28.45 -7.92
C PHE A 93 -12.28 -28.55 -6.96
N TYR A 94 -11.83 -27.44 -6.35
CA TYR A 94 -10.73 -27.42 -5.38
C TYR A 94 -11.18 -27.18 -3.93
N LEU A 95 -12.48 -27.00 -3.68
CA LEU A 95 -13.06 -26.82 -2.34
C LEU A 95 -13.85 -28.04 -1.85
N ALA A 96 -13.79 -29.17 -2.56
CA ALA A 96 -14.40 -30.43 -2.15
C ALA A 96 -13.36 -31.43 -1.61
N LEU A 97 -12.30 -30.94 -0.94
CA LEU A 97 -11.47 -31.80 -0.10
C LEU A 97 -11.97 -31.67 1.35
N PRO A 98 -12.29 -32.77 2.03
CA PRO A 98 -12.72 -32.72 3.42
C PRO A 98 -11.60 -32.14 4.28
N VAL A 99 -11.97 -31.14 5.08
CA VAL A 99 -11.11 -30.53 6.11
C VAL A 99 -11.05 -31.48 7.29
N GLU A 100 -10.28 -32.55 7.19
CA GLU A 100 -9.80 -33.31 8.34
C GLU A 100 -8.34 -33.70 8.12
N ALA A 101 -7.53 -33.56 9.18
CA ALA A 101 -6.08 -33.75 9.30
C ALA A 101 -5.17 -32.57 8.87
N GLU A 102 -4.82 -31.71 9.83
CA GLU A 102 -3.45 -31.68 10.43
C GLU A 102 -3.33 -30.60 11.52
N PRO A 103 -3.08 -30.97 12.79
CA PRO A 103 -2.80 -30.04 13.87
C PRO A 103 -1.28 -29.94 14.15
N GLU A 104 -0.47 -29.44 13.20
CA GLU A 104 0.97 -29.21 13.49
C GLU A 104 1.52 -27.83 13.12
N PHE A 105 0.71 -26.91 12.56
CA PHE A 105 1.22 -25.59 12.18
C PHE A 105 1.08 -24.48 13.25
N LYS A 106 0.51 -24.78 14.42
CA LYS A 106 0.25 -23.79 15.49
C LYS A 106 1.34 -23.70 16.57
N SER A 107 2.36 -24.56 16.58
CA SER A 107 3.39 -24.58 17.64
C SER A 107 4.70 -23.85 17.30
N LYS A 108 4.80 -23.16 16.14
CA LYS A 108 6.04 -22.48 15.71
C LYS A 108 5.96 -20.94 15.63
N LEU A 109 4.96 -20.31 16.25
CA LEU A 109 4.97 -18.87 16.48
C LEU A 109 5.34 -18.61 17.94
N ASN A 110 6.64 -18.53 18.19
CA ASN A 110 7.17 -18.23 19.52
C ASN A 110 6.83 -16.76 19.87
N PRO A 111 6.08 -16.48 20.94
CA PRO A 111 5.77 -15.10 21.37
C PRO A 111 7.05 -14.32 21.75
N ARG A 112 8.17 -14.99 22.04
CA ARG A 112 9.48 -14.35 22.22
C ARG A 112 10.01 -13.67 20.94
N THR A 113 9.55 -14.06 19.76
CA THR A 113 9.98 -13.42 18.48
C THR A 113 9.36 -12.04 18.27
N LEU A 114 8.18 -11.76 18.86
CA LEU A 114 7.58 -10.43 18.82
C LEU A 114 8.26 -9.50 19.82
N SER A 115 8.48 -9.99 21.06
CA SER A 115 9.23 -9.26 22.07
C SER A 115 10.68 -9.03 21.66
N ALA A 116 11.34 -9.97 20.97
CA ALA A 116 12.68 -9.80 20.43
C ALA A 116 12.74 -9.01 19.11
N LYS A 117 11.65 -8.88 18.34
CA LYS A 117 11.58 -7.90 17.24
C LYS A 117 11.44 -6.48 17.76
N ILE A 118 10.79 -6.28 18.90
CA ILE A 118 10.64 -4.97 19.54
C ILE A 118 11.85 -4.65 20.44
N CYS A 119 12.45 -5.65 21.11
CA CYS A 119 13.60 -5.48 22.02
C CYS A 119 14.97 -5.80 21.39
N GLY A 120 15.01 -6.46 20.23
CA GLY A 120 16.24 -6.76 19.47
C GLY A 120 16.63 -5.68 18.47
N ILE A 121 15.93 -4.54 18.49
CA ILE A 121 16.41 -3.25 17.96
C ILE A 121 17.36 -2.63 19.01
N GLY A 122 18.19 -3.48 19.63
CA GLY A 122 19.22 -3.08 20.57
C GLY A 122 20.48 -2.77 19.78
N ASN A 123 20.81 -1.50 19.66
CA ASN A 123 22.08 -0.97 19.15
C ASN A 123 22.34 -1.09 17.64
N LEU A 124 21.31 -1.09 16.78
CA LEU A 124 21.52 -0.40 15.50
C LEU A 124 21.62 1.08 15.88
N GLU A 125 22.82 1.63 15.81
CA GLU A 125 23.05 3.05 16.01
C GLU A 125 22.01 3.87 15.23
N LYS A 126 21.65 4.99 15.85
CA LYS A 126 20.70 6.00 15.39
C LYS A 126 21.16 6.69 14.09
N ASP A 127 21.57 5.94 13.08
CA ASP A 127 21.40 6.38 11.72
C ASP A 127 19.91 6.58 11.55
N GLN A 128 19.51 7.85 11.67
CA GLN A 128 18.16 8.35 11.45
C GLN A 128 17.72 7.88 10.06
N LEU A 129 17.16 6.67 10.00
CA LEU A 129 16.66 6.09 8.78
C LEU A 129 15.47 6.94 8.38
N MET A 130 15.74 7.81 7.41
CA MET A 130 14.74 8.66 6.80
C MET A 130 13.54 7.79 6.43
N SER A 131 12.42 8.05 7.08
CA SER A 131 11.21 7.28 6.86
C SER A 131 10.52 7.80 5.60
N PHE A 132 10.44 6.96 4.57
CA PHE A 132 9.66 7.24 3.37
C PHE A 132 8.22 6.79 3.63
N ILE A 133 7.27 7.71 3.56
CA ILE A 133 5.84 7.44 3.75
C ILE A 133 5.17 7.28 2.38
N TYR A 134 4.54 6.14 2.13
CA TYR A 134 3.75 5.90 0.92
C TYR A 134 2.28 5.79 1.26
N ILE A 135 1.42 6.50 0.54
CA ILE A 135 -0.01 6.65 0.83
C ILE A 135 -0.82 6.30 -0.41
N ASP A 136 -1.88 5.53 -0.19
CA ASP A 136 -2.91 5.30 -1.19
C ASP A 136 -4.30 5.16 -0.54
N GLU A 137 -5.33 5.07 -1.36
CA GLU A 137 -6.71 4.95 -0.95
C GLU A 137 -7.46 3.80 -1.62
N SER A 138 -8.56 3.39 -1.01
CA SER A 138 -9.52 2.49 -1.63
C SER A 138 -10.94 3.03 -1.47
N GLY A 139 -11.71 2.93 -2.55
CA GLY A 139 -13.07 3.46 -2.66
C GLY A 139 -13.18 4.70 -3.56
N GLN A 140 -14.43 5.07 -3.85
CA GLN A 140 -14.78 6.26 -4.62
C GLN A 140 -15.96 6.97 -3.95
N PHE A 141 -15.89 8.29 -3.77
CA PHE A 141 -16.98 9.06 -3.15
C PHE A 141 -18.26 9.12 -4.00
N LYS A 142 -18.18 8.88 -5.32
CA LYS A 142 -19.30 9.13 -6.25
C LYS A 142 -20.21 7.94 -6.50
N LYS A 143 -19.80 6.72 -6.18
CA LYS A 143 -20.52 5.50 -6.59
C LYS A 143 -21.19 4.86 -5.39
N SER A 144 -22.52 4.79 -5.41
CA SER A 144 -23.33 4.14 -4.38
C SER A 144 -22.97 2.67 -4.17
N ASN A 145 -22.46 1.99 -5.20
CA ASN A 145 -22.22 0.54 -5.17
C ASN A 145 -20.79 0.15 -4.75
N ASP A 146 -19.91 1.12 -4.52
CA ASP A 146 -18.48 0.87 -4.32
C ASP A 146 -18.09 0.56 -2.85
N GLY A 147 -19.05 0.15 -2.01
CA GLY A 147 -18.83 -0.15 -0.58
C GLY A 147 -19.30 0.96 0.38
N GLU A 148 -19.40 0.62 1.66
CA GLU A 148 -19.77 1.53 2.74
C GLU A 148 -18.61 2.46 3.16
N PHE A 149 -17.37 2.00 2.98
CA PHE A 149 -16.18 2.63 3.49
C PHE A 149 -15.38 3.35 2.38
N PHE A 150 -14.62 4.35 2.82
CA PHE A 150 -13.52 4.95 2.11
C PHE A 150 -12.28 4.82 3.01
N VAL A 151 -11.23 4.17 2.52
CA VAL A 151 -10.06 3.83 3.31
C VAL A 151 -8.85 4.57 2.76
N VAL A 152 -8.05 5.17 3.62
CA VAL A 152 -6.73 5.69 3.27
C VAL A 152 -5.72 4.99 4.16
N ALA A 153 -4.76 4.32 3.54
CA ALA A 153 -3.69 3.66 4.26
C ALA A 153 -2.34 4.22 3.82
N SER A 154 -1.40 4.08 4.73
CA SER A 154 -0.03 4.51 4.57
C SER A 154 0.89 3.44 5.12
N PHE A 155 2.07 3.33 4.54
CA PHE A 155 3.14 2.56 5.14
C PHE A 155 4.47 3.29 5.11
N THR A 156 5.32 3.01 6.09
CA THR A 156 6.69 3.53 6.15
C THR A 156 7.73 2.47 5.92
N VAL A 157 8.83 2.88 5.26
CA VAL A 157 10.04 2.08 5.05
C VAL A 157 11.28 2.92 5.33
N GLY A 158 12.30 2.30 5.92
CA GLY A 158 13.61 2.94 6.10
C GLY A 158 14.44 2.96 4.81
N ASP A 159 14.30 1.95 3.94
CA ASP A 159 14.98 1.89 2.64
C ASP A 159 13.96 1.59 1.52
N SER A 160 13.58 2.66 0.83
CA SER A 160 12.65 2.63 -0.30
C SER A 160 13.13 1.73 -1.45
N LYS A 161 14.43 1.79 -1.79
CA LYS A 161 15.01 1.02 -2.91
C LYS A 161 15.08 -0.46 -2.59
N ARG A 162 15.43 -0.81 -1.35
CA ARG A 162 15.44 -2.21 -0.89
C ARG A 162 14.05 -2.82 -0.93
N THR A 163 13.04 -2.08 -0.47
CA THR A 163 11.64 -2.52 -0.50
C THR A 163 11.16 -2.72 -1.93
N GLU A 164 11.44 -1.75 -2.80
CA GLU A 164 11.09 -1.81 -4.22
C GLU A 164 11.76 -3.00 -4.92
N LYS A 165 13.06 -3.20 -4.70
CA LYS A 165 13.82 -4.33 -5.28
C LYS A 165 13.25 -5.67 -4.83
N ARG A 166 12.94 -5.79 -3.53
CA ARG A 166 12.32 -6.98 -2.93
C ARG A 166 10.98 -7.28 -3.58
N PHE A 167 10.11 -6.27 -3.69
CA PHE A 167 8.81 -6.40 -4.33
C PHE A 167 8.92 -6.80 -5.82
N LYS A 168 9.82 -6.16 -6.58
CA LYS A 168 10.07 -6.49 -7.98
C LYS A 168 10.65 -7.90 -8.17
N SER A 169 11.56 -8.35 -7.31
CA SER A 169 12.10 -9.73 -7.34
C SER A 169 11.00 -10.74 -7.07
N TRP A 170 10.17 -10.50 -6.06
CA TRP A 170 9.04 -11.34 -5.75
C TRP A 170 8.00 -11.42 -6.89
N LEU A 171 7.68 -10.29 -7.52
CA LEU A 171 6.81 -10.23 -8.71
C LEU A 171 7.36 -11.08 -9.88
N LYS A 172 8.68 -11.16 -10.03
CA LYS A 172 9.35 -11.96 -11.08
C LYS A 172 9.38 -13.46 -10.75
N GLU A 173 9.70 -13.82 -9.51
CA GLU A 173 9.99 -15.21 -9.11
C GLU A 173 8.75 -16.07 -8.86
N LYS A 174 7.72 -15.52 -8.21
CA LYS A 174 6.62 -16.33 -7.66
C LYS A 174 5.38 -16.42 -8.53
N PHE A 175 5.40 -15.80 -9.71
CA PHE A 175 4.20 -15.65 -10.50
C PHE A 175 4.25 -16.34 -11.86
N PRO A 176 3.55 -17.48 -12.01
CA PRO A 176 3.06 -17.92 -13.31
C PRO A 176 2.29 -16.76 -13.97
N LYS A 177 2.48 -16.49 -15.26
CA LYS A 177 1.82 -15.36 -15.98
C LYS A 177 0.31 -15.26 -15.67
N LYS A 178 -0.36 -16.40 -15.49
CA LYS A 178 -1.81 -16.52 -15.27
C LYS A 178 -2.26 -16.29 -13.82
N MET A 179 -1.35 -16.32 -12.85
CA MET A 179 -1.66 -16.22 -11.41
C MET A 179 -1.15 -14.92 -10.79
N ARG A 180 -0.80 -13.93 -11.62
CA ARG A 180 -0.37 -12.58 -11.20
C ARG A 180 -1.31 -11.82 -10.26
N SER A 181 -2.51 -12.35 -10.02
CA SER A 181 -3.58 -11.72 -9.24
C SER A 181 -3.86 -12.33 -7.86
N GLN A 182 -3.12 -13.35 -7.37
CA GLN A 182 -3.54 -14.12 -6.17
C GLN A 182 -2.53 -14.38 -5.02
N PRO A 183 -1.19 -14.32 -5.15
CA PRO A 183 -0.20 -14.48 -4.08
C PRO A 183 0.34 -13.18 -3.45
N GLU A 184 -0.16 -11.99 -3.79
CA GLU A 184 0.28 -10.67 -3.25
C GLU A 184 0.36 -10.59 -1.73
N ILE A 185 -0.45 -11.43 -1.10
CA ILE A 185 -0.78 -11.36 0.30
C ILE A 185 0.40 -11.79 1.18
N LYS A 186 1.15 -12.85 0.85
CA LYS A 186 2.18 -13.38 1.79
C LYS A 186 3.49 -12.57 1.80
N PHE A 187 3.78 -11.80 0.75
CA PHE A 187 5.07 -11.11 0.66
C PHE A 187 5.13 -9.88 1.57
N ILE A 188 4.04 -9.12 1.64
CA ILE A 188 3.98 -7.85 2.36
C ILE A 188 4.11 -8.06 3.87
N ALA A 189 3.61 -9.18 4.41
CA ALA A 189 3.82 -9.55 5.82
C ALA A 189 5.29 -9.75 6.19
N ASN A 190 6.16 -10.07 5.23
CA ASN A 190 7.60 -10.25 5.46
C ASN A 190 8.40 -8.99 5.16
N LEU A 191 7.77 -7.93 4.64
CA LEU A 191 8.39 -6.64 4.51
C LEU A 191 8.48 -5.99 5.89
N ASP A 192 9.59 -5.30 6.10
CA ASP A 192 9.82 -4.49 7.30
C ASP A 192 9.12 -3.13 7.09
N VAL A 193 7.78 -3.18 7.12
CA VAL A 193 6.90 -2.04 6.90
C VAL A 193 6.05 -1.80 8.13
N ILE A 194 5.78 -0.53 8.38
CA ILE A 194 4.88 -0.07 9.43
C ILE A 194 3.66 0.52 8.75
N ILE A 195 2.46 0.00 9.07
CA ILE A 195 1.20 0.37 8.44
C ILE A 195 0.37 1.23 9.39
N ARG A 196 -0.16 2.33 8.87
CA ARG A 196 -1.15 3.19 9.53
C ARG A 196 -2.30 3.45 8.56
N TYR A 197 -3.52 3.41 9.04
CA TYR A 197 -4.68 3.67 8.20
C TYR A 197 -5.77 4.44 8.93
N SER A 198 -6.57 5.17 8.17
CA SER A 198 -7.80 5.80 8.61
C SER A 198 -8.91 5.39 7.63
N PHE A 199 -10.13 5.32 8.12
CA PHE A 199 -11.27 4.99 7.28
C PHE A 199 -12.46 5.88 7.60
N LEU A 200 -13.32 6.05 6.63
CA LEU A 200 -14.50 6.89 6.69
C LEU A 200 -15.70 6.10 6.20
N LYS A 201 -16.72 5.94 7.04
CA LYS A 201 -18.04 5.53 6.56
C LYS A 201 -18.63 6.64 5.71
N ARG A 202 -19.08 6.33 4.49
CA ARG A 202 -19.65 7.34 3.58
C ARG A 202 -20.88 8.02 4.16
N ALA A 203 -21.63 7.29 4.99
CA ALA A 203 -22.73 7.85 5.77
C ALA A 203 -22.28 9.03 6.65
N ASN A 204 -21.06 8.99 7.21
CA ASN A 204 -20.57 9.96 8.17
C ASN A 204 -19.89 11.19 7.54
N ILE A 205 -19.94 11.35 6.21
CA ILE A 205 -19.37 12.53 5.54
C ILE A 205 -20.07 13.80 6.04
N PRO A 206 -19.33 14.80 6.55
CA PRO A 206 -19.93 16.04 7.01
C PRO A 206 -20.63 16.84 5.92
N GLU A 207 -21.72 17.52 6.28
CA GLU A 207 -22.49 18.34 5.33
C GLU A 207 -21.67 19.46 4.69
N GLY A 208 -20.66 19.99 5.39
CA GLY A 208 -19.73 20.99 4.83
C GLY A 208 -18.96 20.52 3.59
N TYR A 209 -18.83 19.20 3.41
CA TYR A 209 -18.23 18.58 2.23
C TYR A 209 -19.25 18.27 1.14
N ILE A 210 -20.56 18.46 1.38
CA ILE A 210 -21.63 18.17 0.42
C ILE A 210 -22.18 19.51 -0.10
N ARG A 211 -22.05 19.78 -1.40
CA ARG A 211 -22.57 21.00 -2.03
C ARG A 211 -23.45 20.63 -3.22
N LYS A 212 -24.74 21.00 -3.17
CA LYS A 212 -25.71 20.69 -4.23
C LYS A 212 -25.65 19.21 -4.61
N GLU A 213 -25.74 18.33 -3.61
CA GLU A 213 -25.68 16.86 -3.74
C GLU A 213 -24.33 16.28 -4.25
N LYS A 214 -23.33 17.12 -4.49
CA LYS A 214 -21.99 16.69 -4.90
C LYS A 214 -21.01 16.79 -3.74
N ILE A 215 -20.32 15.69 -3.46
CA ILE A 215 -19.23 15.67 -2.49
C ILE A 215 -18.03 16.42 -3.07
N LYS A 216 -17.48 17.35 -2.29
CA LYS A 216 -16.19 18.01 -2.53
C LYS A 216 -15.04 17.05 -2.27
N SER A 217 -14.94 16.02 -3.13
CA SER A 217 -14.04 14.88 -2.93
C SER A 217 -12.59 15.28 -2.74
N GLY A 218 -12.13 16.35 -3.40
CA GLY A 218 -10.73 16.78 -3.25
C GLY A 218 -10.42 17.40 -1.89
N GLU A 219 -11.28 18.26 -1.36
CA GLU A 219 -11.12 18.84 -0.02
C GLU A 219 -11.23 17.76 1.05
N LEU A 220 -12.22 16.87 0.92
CA LEU A 220 -12.42 15.75 1.85
C LEU A 220 -11.21 14.81 1.85
N TYR A 221 -10.72 14.41 0.67
CA TYR A 221 -9.53 13.57 0.55
C TYR A 221 -8.30 14.22 1.20
N THR A 222 -8.10 15.53 0.96
CA THR A 222 -6.97 16.26 1.55
C THR A 222 -6.99 16.21 3.08
N HIS A 223 -8.16 16.39 3.70
CA HIS A 223 -8.31 16.28 5.15
C HIS A 223 -7.97 14.88 5.65
N ILE A 224 -8.52 13.84 5.02
CA ILE A 224 -8.27 12.45 5.41
C ILE A 224 -6.77 12.09 5.33
N VAL A 225 -6.09 12.52 4.26
CA VAL A 225 -4.63 12.32 4.12
C VAL A 225 -3.88 13.08 5.21
N GLY A 226 -4.29 14.31 5.51
CA GLY A 226 -3.75 15.08 6.64
C GLY A 226 -3.83 14.32 7.95
N ASP A 227 -5.00 13.78 8.30
CA ASP A 227 -5.19 12.99 9.52
C ASP A 227 -4.33 11.72 9.55
N VAL A 228 -4.10 11.08 8.41
CA VAL A 228 -3.20 9.92 8.32
C VAL A 228 -1.75 10.34 8.55
N LEU A 229 -1.32 11.44 7.93
CA LEU A 229 0.03 12.00 8.11
C LEU A 229 0.29 12.44 9.55
N GLU A 230 -0.71 12.98 10.23
CA GLU A 230 -0.59 13.39 11.64
C GLU A 230 -0.29 12.24 12.58
N LYS A 231 -0.65 11.00 12.23
CA LYS A 231 -0.32 9.80 13.05
C LYS A 231 1.18 9.51 13.11
N TYR A 232 1.98 10.11 12.25
CA TYR A 232 3.43 10.00 12.30
C TYR A 232 4.05 10.98 13.31
N LEU A 233 3.29 11.94 13.82
CA LEU A 233 3.79 13.02 14.67
C LEU A 233 3.69 12.69 16.18
N PRO A 234 4.57 13.26 17.01
CA PRO A 234 5.73 14.07 16.63
C PRO A 234 6.86 13.22 16.02
N ILE A 235 7.56 13.77 15.02
CA ILE A 235 8.82 13.20 14.50
C ILE A 235 10.01 14.04 14.94
N THR A 236 11.14 13.38 15.17
CA THR A 236 12.43 14.04 15.47
C THR A 236 13.29 14.25 14.23
N ASP A 237 12.89 13.70 13.09
CA ASP A 237 13.71 13.71 11.88
C ASP A 237 13.72 15.08 11.21
N HIS A 238 14.86 15.42 10.59
CA HIS A 238 15.04 16.64 9.81
C HIS A 238 14.29 16.62 8.48
N GLU A 239 13.77 15.47 8.07
CA GLU A 239 13.07 15.31 6.81
C GLU A 239 11.74 14.57 6.98
N PHE A 240 10.71 15.07 6.33
CA PHE A 240 9.38 14.47 6.26
C PHE A 240 9.02 14.27 4.78
N ARG A 241 9.15 13.02 4.30
CA ARG A 241 8.91 12.68 2.89
C ARG A 241 7.69 11.79 2.73
N ALA A 242 6.66 12.30 2.05
CA ALA A 242 5.42 11.58 1.77
C ALA A 242 5.15 11.50 0.26
N PHE A 243 4.77 10.32 -0.21
CA PHE A 243 4.47 10.03 -1.60
C PHE A 243 3.04 9.50 -1.68
N CYS A 244 2.18 10.20 -2.41
CA CYS A 244 0.78 9.83 -2.62
C CYS A 244 0.59 9.37 -4.07
N ASP A 245 -0.35 8.44 -4.32
CA ASP A 245 -0.73 8.10 -5.70
C ASP A 245 -1.23 9.33 -6.46
N GLN A 246 -0.92 9.38 -7.76
CA GLN A 246 -1.41 10.40 -8.67
C GLN A 246 -2.87 10.12 -9.02
N ARG A 247 -3.78 10.36 -8.07
CA ARG A 247 -5.19 10.34 -8.37
C ARG A 247 -5.71 11.69 -8.84
N HIS A 248 -6.82 11.64 -9.57
CA HIS A 248 -7.60 12.83 -9.90
C HIS A 248 -8.28 13.36 -8.64
N VAL A 249 -7.59 14.25 -7.92
CA VAL A 249 -8.15 14.99 -6.80
C VAL A 249 -9.14 16.03 -7.35
N LYS A 250 -10.39 15.62 -7.59
CA LYS A 250 -11.38 16.48 -8.27
C LYS A 250 -11.65 17.75 -7.46
N GLY A 251 -11.47 18.91 -8.11
CA GLY A 251 -11.76 20.22 -7.54
C GLY A 251 -10.58 20.90 -6.83
N ILE A 252 -9.39 20.29 -6.80
CA ILE A 252 -8.19 20.88 -6.20
C ILE A 252 -6.97 20.61 -7.08
N THR A 253 -6.06 21.57 -7.19
CA THR A 253 -4.81 21.41 -7.92
C THR A 253 -3.79 20.66 -7.06
N LYS A 254 -2.81 19.97 -7.67
CA LYS A 254 -1.72 19.30 -6.93
C LYS A 254 -0.97 20.28 -6.01
N ALA A 255 -0.73 21.51 -6.46
CA ALA A 255 -0.08 22.55 -5.66
C ALA A 255 -0.91 22.94 -4.43
N LYS A 256 -2.24 23.11 -4.60
CA LYS A 256 -3.13 23.43 -3.48
C LYS A 256 -3.25 22.26 -2.49
N PHE A 257 -3.29 21.02 -2.98
CA PHE A 257 -3.25 19.83 -2.13
C PHE A 257 -1.99 19.81 -1.23
N LYS A 258 -0.80 19.98 -1.82
CA LYS A 258 0.46 20.04 -1.07
C LYS A 258 0.48 21.18 -0.05
N SER A 259 0.07 22.38 -0.47
CA SER A 259 0.04 23.56 0.40
C SER A 259 -0.85 23.38 1.63
N ILE A 260 -2.03 22.74 1.48
CA ILE A 260 -2.92 22.47 2.62
C ILE A 260 -2.28 21.46 3.57
N LEU A 261 -1.74 20.36 3.05
CA LEU A 261 -1.08 19.35 3.88
C LEU A 261 0.13 19.91 4.62
N GLU A 262 0.98 20.68 3.94
CA GLU A 262 2.12 21.36 4.54
C GLU A 262 1.69 22.32 5.66
N ALA A 263 0.64 23.12 5.43
CA ALA A 263 0.12 24.04 6.45
C ALA A 263 -0.42 23.29 7.67
N GLN A 264 -1.01 22.11 7.48
CA GLN A 264 -1.53 21.27 8.57
C GLN A 264 -0.42 20.65 9.42
N ILE A 265 0.62 20.09 8.79
CA ILE A 265 1.67 19.35 9.52
C ILE A 265 2.80 20.23 10.05
N ARG A 266 3.12 21.35 9.38
CA ARG A 266 4.26 22.23 9.72
C ARG A 266 4.26 22.72 11.18
N PRO A 267 3.14 23.13 11.80
CA PRO A 267 3.14 23.58 13.20
C PRO A 267 3.55 22.49 14.20
N LYS A 268 3.46 21.22 13.80
CA LYS A 268 3.76 20.03 14.63
C LYS A 268 5.16 19.46 14.35
N LEU A 269 5.90 20.06 13.41
CA LEU A 269 7.24 19.65 13.02
C LEU A 269 8.29 20.63 13.58
N PRO A 270 9.53 20.17 13.81
CA PRO A 270 10.64 21.08 14.10
C PRO A 270 10.79 22.18 13.03
N LYS A 271 11.20 23.39 13.44
CA LYS A 271 11.28 24.58 12.57
C LYS A 271 12.12 24.37 11.30
N ASN A 272 13.13 23.50 11.37
CA ASN A 272 14.08 23.25 10.28
C ASN A 272 13.79 21.94 9.52
N THR A 273 12.62 21.33 9.70
CA THR A 273 12.27 20.09 8.99
C THR A 273 11.97 20.40 7.52
N ILE A 274 12.64 19.67 6.62
CA ILE A 274 12.35 19.67 5.18
C ILE A 274 11.10 18.83 4.94
N ILE A 275 10.05 19.46 4.43
CA ILE A 275 8.80 18.79 4.09
C ILE A 275 8.74 18.58 2.59
N GLN A 276 8.61 17.32 2.16
CA GLN A 276 8.50 16.95 0.75
C GLN A 276 7.27 16.07 0.56
N ILE A 277 6.24 16.61 -0.08
CA ILE A 277 5.03 15.87 -0.46
C ILE A 277 5.01 15.72 -1.98
N GLU A 278 5.00 14.49 -2.47
CA GLU A 278 5.01 14.17 -3.90
C GLU A 278 3.78 13.36 -4.32
N MET A 279 3.33 13.62 -5.55
CA MET A 279 2.28 12.84 -6.20
C MET A 279 2.97 11.98 -7.26
N VAL A 280 2.90 10.66 -7.13
CA VAL A 280 3.66 9.71 -7.95
C VAL A 280 2.69 8.78 -8.68
N ASP A 281 2.96 8.50 -9.95
CA ASP A 281 2.16 7.55 -10.73
C ASP A 281 2.36 6.11 -10.22
N SER A 282 1.28 5.47 -9.79
CA SER A 282 1.26 4.06 -9.35
C SER A 282 1.84 3.08 -10.37
N THR A 283 1.79 3.36 -11.67
CA THR A 283 2.40 2.50 -12.69
C THR A 283 3.93 2.53 -12.65
N SER A 284 4.50 3.65 -12.18
CA SER A 284 5.94 3.89 -12.14
C SER A 284 6.59 3.52 -10.80
N SER A 285 5.82 3.46 -9.72
CA SER A 285 6.33 3.25 -8.36
C SER A 285 5.81 1.96 -7.74
N ALA A 286 6.71 1.00 -7.55
CA ALA A 286 6.37 -0.26 -6.89
C ALA A 286 5.93 -0.05 -5.43
N ASN A 287 6.44 0.97 -4.75
CA ASN A 287 6.02 1.29 -3.39
C ASN A 287 4.59 1.85 -3.33
N ILE A 288 4.16 2.62 -4.34
CA ILE A 288 2.75 3.03 -4.45
C ILE A 288 1.86 1.81 -4.72
N GLN A 289 2.28 0.86 -5.57
CA GLN A 289 1.52 -0.39 -5.79
C GLN A 289 1.36 -1.22 -4.50
N ILE A 290 2.37 -1.20 -3.61
CA ILE A 290 2.25 -1.82 -2.28
C ILE A 290 1.21 -1.07 -1.44
N ALA A 291 1.18 0.26 -1.47
CA ALA A 291 0.19 1.06 -0.75
C ALA A 291 -1.24 0.79 -1.27
N ASP A 292 -1.45 0.73 -2.58
CA ASP A 292 -2.72 0.36 -3.22
C ASP A 292 -3.20 -0.99 -2.68
N TRP A 293 -2.32 -1.99 -2.72
CA TRP A 293 -2.64 -3.33 -2.25
C TRP A 293 -3.02 -3.35 -0.76
N ILE A 294 -2.25 -2.69 0.10
CA ILE A 294 -2.52 -2.59 1.54
C ILE A 294 -3.89 -1.96 1.76
N THR A 295 -4.19 -0.89 1.04
CA THR A 295 -5.44 -0.15 1.22
C THR A 295 -6.65 -0.95 0.71
N GLY A 296 -6.51 -1.65 -0.43
CA GLY A 296 -7.50 -2.58 -0.94
C GLY A 296 -7.76 -3.75 0.01
N ALA A 297 -6.71 -4.32 0.60
CA ALA A 297 -6.81 -5.37 1.61
C ALA A 297 -7.61 -4.91 2.85
N LEU A 298 -7.30 -3.72 3.36
CA LEU A 298 -8.01 -3.12 4.49
C LEU A 298 -9.47 -2.80 4.16
N ALA A 299 -9.76 -2.28 2.97
CA ALA A 299 -11.13 -2.07 2.51
C ALA A 299 -11.90 -3.39 2.41
N HIS A 300 -11.29 -4.45 1.88
CA HIS A 300 -11.93 -5.78 1.85
C HIS A 300 -12.27 -6.30 3.23
N TYR A 301 -11.39 -6.09 4.21
CA TYR A 301 -11.63 -6.46 5.60
C TYR A 301 -12.79 -5.68 6.21
N LEU A 302 -12.79 -4.34 6.08
CA LEU A 302 -13.84 -3.47 6.63
C LEU A 302 -15.21 -3.74 6.00
N GLU A 303 -15.25 -4.05 4.70
CA GLU A 303 -16.48 -4.39 3.97
C GLU A 303 -16.96 -5.84 4.19
N GLY A 304 -16.24 -6.66 4.97
CA GLY A 304 -16.58 -8.07 5.16
C GLY A 304 -16.53 -8.91 3.87
N LYS A 305 -15.75 -8.47 2.87
CA LYS A 305 -15.66 -9.15 1.56
C LYS A 305 -14.92 -10.48 1.69
N LYS A 306 -15.13 -11.36 0.71
CA LYS A 306 -14.39 -12.64 0.59
C LYS A 306 -12.88 -12.38 0.71
N ASN A 307 -12.22 -13.18 1.54
CA ASN A 307 -10.80 -13.09 1.91
C ASN A 307 -10.37 -11.85 2.72
N GLY A 308 -11.26 -10.91 3.05
CA GLY A 308 -10.89 -9.71 3.82
C GLY A 308 -10.22 -10.03 5.16
N LYS A 309 -10.77 -11.01 5.91
CA LYS A 309 -10.17 -11.50 7.16
C LYS A 309 -8.77 -12.09 6.95
N LEU A 310 -8.58 -12.88 5.90
CA LEU A 310 -7.28 -13.46 5.55
C LEU A 310 -6.24 -12.37 5.26
N TYR A 311 -6.63 -11.31 4.53
CA TYR A 311 -5.74 -10.21 4.20
C TYR A 311 -5.35 -9.41 5.45
N PHE A 312 -6.33 -9.13 6.32
CA PHE A 312 -6.08 -8.47 7.59
C PHE A 312 -5.16 -9.31 8.50
N ASP A 313 -5.37 -10.62 8.59
CA ASP A 313 -4.54 -11.52 9.38
C ASP A 313 -3.07 -11.53 8.95
N ILE A 314 -2.80 -11.23 7.69
CA ILE A 314 -1.46 -11.08 7.14
C ILE A 314 -0.86 -9.72 7.51
N LEU A 315 -1.66 -8.66 7.47
CA LEU A 315 -1.20 -7.30 7.73
C LEU A 315 -1.08 -6.96 9.22
N LYS A 316 -1.85 -7.62 10.09
CA LYS A 316 -2.03 -7.21 11.50
C LYS A 316 -0.74 -7.03 12.29
N ASN A 317 0.30 -7.81 11.99
CA ASN A 317 1.59 -7.69 12.69
C ASN A 317 2.38 -6.43 12.30
N ASN A 318 2.03 -5.80 11.18
CA ASN A 318 2.66 -4.58 10.68
C ASN A 318 1.81 -3.33 10.99
N ILE A 319 0.60 -3.50 11.52
CA ILE A 319 -0.30 -2.40 11.89
C ILE A 319 0.03 -1.95 13.32
N ILE A 320 0.44 -0.69 13.48
CA ILE A 320 0.86 -0.16 14.81
C ILE A 320 -0.33 0.20 15.71
N ALA A 321 -1.49 0.53 15.13
CA ALA A 321 -2.68 0.90 15.88
C ALA A 321 -3.94 0.55 15.09
N GLU A 322 -5.05 0.34 15.79
CA GLU A 322 -6.35 0.19 15.16
C GLU A 322 -6.65 1.41 14.27
N GLY A 323 -7.36 1.14 13.16
CA GLY A 323 -7.75 2.20 12.23
C GLY A 323 -8.57 3.28 12.91
N ASN A 324 -8.32 4.54 12.56
CA ASN A 324 -9.14 5.65 13.05
C ASN A 324 -10.37 5.81 12.15
N GLU A 325 -11.57 5.70 12.73
CA GLU A 325 -12.82 6.01 12.04
C GLU A 325 -13.06 7.52 12.06
N LEU A 326 -12.96 8.15 10.89
CA LEU A 326 -13.14 9.59 10.75
C LEU A 326 -14.61 9.99 10.82
N PHE A 327 -14.89 11.12 11.47
CA PHE A 327 -16.22 11.72 11.62
C PHE A 327 -17.28 10.82 12.29
N LYS A 328 -16.87 9.86 13.13
CA LYS A 328 -17.79 8.94 13.82
C LYS A 328 -18.92 9.66 14.58
N ASP A 329 -18.60 10.78 15.22
CA ASP A 329 -19.55 11.51 16.06
C ASP A 329 -20.43 12.50 15.29
N HIS A 330 -20.13 12.73 14.01
CA HIS A 330 -20.80 13.78 13.24
C HIS A 330 -22.31 13.54 13.07
N ARG A 331 -22.74 12.27 12.99
CA ARG A 331 -24.17 11.93 12.92
C ARG A 331 -24.85 11.88 14.29
N GLN A 332 -24.14 11.50 15.35
CA GLN A 332 -24.73 11.38 16.68
C GLN A 332 -25.23 12.73 17.22
N ASN A 333 -24.58 13.82 16.78
CA ASN A 333 -24.93 15.17 17.21
C ASN A 333 -26.07 15.81 16.43
N LYS A 334 -26.59 15.18 15.36
CA LYS A 334 -27.85 15.61 14.74
C LYS A 334 -29.00 15.13 15.62
N LYS A 335 -29.30 15.88 16.68
CA LYS A 335 -30.61 15.76 17.33
C LYS A 335 -31.67 15.90 16.23
N PRO A 336 -32.66 15.01 16.15
CA PRO A 336 -33.77 15.23 15.23
C PRO A 336 -34.34 16.59 15.62
N ASN A 337 -34.29 17.56 14.71
CA ASN A 337 -35.11 18.75 14.86
C ASN A 337 -36.53 18.20 14.89
N ARG A 338 -37.12 18.12 16.09
CA ARG A 338 -38.55 17.93 16.24
C ARG A 338 -39.14 19.16 15.56
N SER A 339 -39.59 18.97 14.33
CA SER A 339 -40.47 19.92 13.67
C SER A 339 -41.76 19.88 14.48
N ASP A 340 -41.92 20.88 15.34
CA ASP A 340 -43.21 21.24 15.93
C ASP A 340 -44.18 21.69 14.83
#